data_AF-A0A9P3PW09-F1
#
_entry.id   AF-A0A9P3PW09-F1
#
_cell.length_a   1.000
_cell.length_b   1.000
_cell.length_c   1.000
_cell.angle_alpha   90.00
_cell.angle_beta   90.00
_cell.angle_gamma   90.00
#
_symmetry.space_group_name_H-M   'P 1'
#
loop_
_entity.id
_entity.type
_entity.pdbx_description
1 polymer ?
#
loop_
_entity_poly.entity_id
_entity_poly.type
_entity_poly.pdbx_seq_one_letter_code
_entity_poly.pdbx_strand_id
1 'polypeptide(L)'
;MLPTPAKDPYYHLIPLFVLRRYQVESPSRSSNLKSARRRYRRPVQRGVESIFVYDIPTSTLSNKPFNRVYGSPDLYRDVSVEVDISALEEGLFALENHTSRIIEDLHLHKHGEFMLKRKDWYYLMKYLFIMHYRQTKLSSSYPREDYTRDGALPPWLWNLQEQHVIKTMADVWLFTMRYYMDTPHSLICQHAGEIHEKYGRDVVAKGVPDSHVEHRDALAYATQAQEYSPGFWEASEGTEFLLSHNGFGLEEGDCFMPSMTMHRIFVLSPRFAIVLRHNRMLSDSFLKSPSMGSKFADIKQHLPRLTCMDEAAEDEADIFAFRLTRLTKAQMQDFNSVILSKVAGDGSITFSSKEYILGVIQTHCRLLEHASDCTKYEPLIDALSPPTIFFDPPAGSATLTSNTNLYVALSNWYTLATKHMIGRDGMCVLDITVSTAGVSTATEYRALLELPVYKLLQKPIPKPTSRPSIARPSALPKNAIRVSVYTAEYATPDNEFRHVLAGIMDGSLTFRSRYDNAHRIFAMCNMSIHEGNPFATEVRRLTGFCIYNFRLASSPPPDFCPKPHAQIVESLSTTQSTTFFEVLDELMDKMGVEPGLVSLSRFLSDVVALRFLTWIVQNRQDTLPTLLPDINVMK
;
A
#
# COMPACT_ATOMS: atom_id res chain seq x y z
N MET A 1 43.30 -14.50 32.71
CA MET A 1 42.04 -13.84 32.33
C MET A 1 41.82 -14.11 30.85
N LEU A 2 40.75 -14.82 30.49
CA LEU A 2 40.39 -14.99 29.09
C LEU A 2 39.95 -13.63 28.53
N PRO A 3 40.39 -13.22 27.32
CA PRO A 3 39.93 -11.99 26.71
C PRO A 3 38.42 -12.07 26.56
N THR A 4 37.70 -11.09 27.13
CA THR A 4 36.27 -10.92 26.87
C THR A 4 36.07 -10.82 25.36
N PRO A 5 35.17 -11.62 24.76
CA PRO A 5 34.89 -11.55 23.34
C PRO A 5 34.53 -10.10 22.98
N ALA A 6 35.15 -9.58 21.92
CA ALA A 6 34.82 -8.27 21.40
C ALA A 6 33.31 -8.25 21.10
N LYS A 7 32.60 -7.29 21.68
CA LYS A 7 31.15 -7.19 21.49
C LYS A 7 30.90 -6.83 20.03
N ASP A 8 30.06 -7.62 19.35
CA ASP A 8 29.71 -7.35 17.95
C ASP A 8 29.19 -5.92 17.79
N PRO A 9 29.63 -5.20 16.74
CA PRO A 9 29.19 -3.85 16.49
C PRO A 9 27.68 -3.82 16.21
N TYR A 10 27.02 -2.77 16.68
CA TYR A 10 25.58 -2.58 16.57
C TYR A 10 25.28 -1.40 15.66
N TYR A 11 24.63 -1.66 14.53
CA TYR A 11 24.37 -0.66 13.48
C TYR A 11 22.89 -0.30 13.44
N HIS A 12 22.59 0.99 13.50
CA HIS A 12 21.22 1.48 13.45
C HIS A 12 20.72 1.59 12.01
N LEU A 13 19.59 0.95 11.71
CA LEU A 13 18.86 1.07 10.45
C LEU A 13 18.08 2.39 10.38
N ILE A 14 17.60 2.86 11.54
CA ILE A 14 16.97 4.17 11.68
C ILE A 14 17.90 5.10 12.45
N PRO A 15 18.27 6.28 11.90
CA PRO A 15 19.25 7.16 12.53
C PRO A 15 18.80 7.63 13.91
N LEU A 16 19.76 7.68 14.83
CA LEU A 16 19.51 8.01 16.24
C LEU A 16 18.88 9.39 16.41
N PHE A 17 19.21 10.35 15.54
CA PHE A 17 18.62 11.70 15.62
C PHE A 17 17.12 11.70 15.34
N VAL A 18 16.60 10.75 14.56
CA VAL A 18 15.17 10.55 14.32
C VAL A 18 14.52 9.89 15.53
N LEU A 19 15.10 8.80 16.05
CA LEU A 19 14.55 8.11 17.23
C LEU A 19 14.49 9.01 18.48
N ARG A 20 15.48 9.90 18.65
CA ARG A 20 15.48 10.89 19.75
C ARG A 20 14.27 11.82 19.72
N ARG A 21 13.62 12.02 18.57
CA ARG A 21 12.42 12.86 18.45
C ARG A 21 11.14 12.18 18.93
N TYR A 22 11.15 10.86 19.10
CA TYR A 22 10.04 10.05 19.64
C TYR A 22 10.13 9.82 21.16
N GLN A 23 11.09 10.47 21.83
CA GLN A 23 11.28 10.32 23.26
C GLN A 23 10.03 10.71 24.03
N VAL A 24 9.62 9.83 24.94
CA VAL A 24 8.51 10.11 25.85
C VAL A 24 8.97 11.20 26.80
N GLU A 25 8.25 12.35 26.81
CA GLU A 25 8.57 13.43 27.72
C GLU A 25 8.51 12.91 29.16
N SER A 26 9.66 12.89 29.84
CA SER A 26 9.68 12.60 31.27
C SER A 26 8.91 13.72 31.99
N PRO A 27 8.00 13.42 32.92
CA PRO A 27 7.04 14.38 33.51
C PRO A 27 7.63 15.56 34.30
N SER A 28 8.93 15.84 34.22
CA SER A 28 9.63 16.89 34.98
C SER A 28 10.41 17.93 34.17
N ARG A 29 10.34 17.94 32.83
CA ARG A 29 11.20 18.85 32.02
C ARG A 29 10.43 20.03 31.43
N SER A 30 10.57 21.20 32.07
CA SER A 30 10.01 22.48 31.63
C SER A 30 10.39 22.85 30.18
N SER A 31 9.40 23.35 29.43
CA SER A 31 9.33 23.59 27.98
C SER A 31 10.20 24.71 27.39
N ASN A 32 11.26 25.16 28.08
CA ASN A 32 12.09 26.24 27.56
C ASN A 32 13.00 25.75 26.41
N LEU A 33 12.63 26.03 25.16
CA LEU A 33 13.40 25.74 23.93
C LEU A 33 14.85 26.24 23.98
N LYS A 34 15.14 27.34 24.70
CA LYS A 34 16.53 27.84 24.90
C LYS A 34 17.40 26.88 25.72
N SER A 35 16.81 25.97 26.49
CA SER A 35 17.52 24.94 27.26
C SER A 35 17.79 23.66 26.46
N ALA A 36 17.14 23.46 25.31
CA ALA A 36 17.39 22.30 24.44
C ALA A 36 18.76 22.40 23.76
N ARG A 37 19.12 23.59 23.24
CA ARG A 37 20.46 23.86 22.67
C ARG A 37 21.60 23.71 23.70
N ARG A 38 21.37 24.05 24.97
CA ARG A 38 22.36 23.84 26.06
C ARG A 38 22.50 22.37 26.48
N ARG A 39 21.51 21.52 26.22
CA ARG A 39 21.55 20.07 26.54
C ARG A 39 22.44 19.27 25.59
N TYR A 40 22.64 19.74 24.36
CA TYR A 40 23.55 19.08 23.40
C TYR A 40 25.04 19.10 23.81
N ARG A 41 25.44 19.95 24.78
CA ARG A 41 26.85 20.13 25.19
C ARG A 41 27.15 19.69 26.62
N ARG A 42 26.19 19.22 27.41
CA ARG A 42 26.46 18.74 28.78
C ARG A 42 26.44 17.21 28.83
N PRO A 43 27.39 16.57 29.53
CA PRO A 43 27.33 15.14 29.78
C PRO A 43 26.09 14.85 30.64
N VAL A 44 25.08 14.26 29.99
CA VAL A 44 23.76 13.97 30.52
C VAL A 44 23.88 13.07 31.75
N GLN A 45 23.42 13.53 32.91
CA GLN A 45 23.04 12.64 34.01
C GLN A 45 21.93 11.72 33.49
N ARG A 46 22.27 10.44 33.37
CA ARG A 46 21.59 9.37 32.62
C ARG A 46 20.22 9.02 33.20
N GLY A 47 19.19 9.77 32.83
CA GLY A 47 17.88 9.13 32.62
C GLY A 47 17.99 8.29 31.36
N VAL A 48 17.56 7.03 31.39
CA VAL A 48 17.53 6.18 30.20
C VAL A 48 16.47 6.76 29.27
N GLU A 49 16.90 7.52 28.27
CA GLU A 49 16.04 8.08 27.23
C GLU A 49 15.41 6.93 26.45
N SER A 50 14.08 6.86 26.45
CA SER A 50 13.32 5.72 25.99
C SER A 50 12.14 6.13 25.11
N ILE A 51 11.69 5.21 24.26
CA ILE A 51 10.64 5.40 23.26
C ILE A 51 9.60 4.27 23.37
N PHE A 52 8.34 4.55 23.04
CA PHE A 52 7.33 3.51 22.94
C PHE A 52 7.52 2.72 21.65
N VAL A 53 7.64 1.40 21.79
CA VAL A 53 7.78 0.47 20.67
C VAL A 53 6.76 -0.64 20.86
N TYR A 54 5.94 -0.86 19.84
CA TYR A 54 5.13 -2.06 19.72
C TYR A 54 5.79 -3.02 18.73
N ASP A 55 6.12 -4.20 19.23
CA ASP A 55 6.79 -5.27 18.49
C ASP A 55 5.74 -6.30 18.07
N ILE A 56 5.50 -6.44 16.76
CA ILE A 56 4.42 -7.28 16.23
C ILE A 56 4.67 -8.76 16.53
N PRO A 57 5.87 -9.33 16.31
CA PRO A 57 6.15 -10.74 16.60
C PRO A 57 5.86 -11.15 18.03
N THR A 58 6.27 -10.31 18.98
CA THR A 58 6.05 -10.59 20.40
C THR A 58 4.70 -10.09 20.90
N SER A 59 3.98 -9.30 20.09
CA SER A 59 2.74 -8.62 20.49
C SER A 59 2.91 -7.80 21.77
N THR A 60 4.10 -7.22 21.98
CA THR A 60 4.43 -6.47 23.20
C THR A 60 4.56 -4.98 22.95
N LEU A 61 3.83 -4.19 23.75
CA LEU A 61 4.09 -2.76 23.91
C LEU A 61 5.12 -2.56 25.02
N SER A 62 6.26 -1.97 24.69
CA SER A 62 7.35 -1.75 25.64
C SER A 62 7.96 -0.37 25.52
N ASN A 63 8.60 0.08 26.59
CA ASN A 63 9.39 1.31 26.60
C ASN A 63 10.87 0.93 26.47
N LYS A 64 11.45 1.10 25.28
CA LYS A 64 12.82 0.63 24.96
C LYS A 64 13.77 1.82 24.88
N PRO A 65 15.04 1.67 25.33
CA PRO A 65 16.04 2.71 25.12
C PRO A 65 16.31 2.87 23.62
N PHE A 66 16.24 4.09 23.09
CA PHE A 66 16.25 4.32 21.64
C PHE A 66 17.53 3.81 20.96
N ASN A 67 18.65 3.74 21.68
CA ASN A 67 19.92 3.21 21.19
C ASN A 67 19.97 1.66 21.11
N ARG A 68 18.87 0.98 21.37
CA ARG A 68 18.71 -0.48 21.19
C ARG A 68 17.51 -0.83 20.33
N VAL A 69 16.91 0.15 19.66
CA VAL A 69 15.76 -0.06 18.76
C VAL A 69 16.23 0.16 17.33
N TYR A 70 15.69 -0.65 16.42
CA TYR A 70 15.97 -0.59 14.97
C TYR A 70 17.46 -0.69 14.62
N GLY A 71 18.24 -1.44 15.39
CA GLY A 71 19.59 -1.78 15.00
C GLY A 71 19.77 -3.27 14.84
N SER A 72 20.67 -3.65 13.94
CA SER A 72 21.09 -5.02 13.71
C SER A 72 22.46 -5.22 14.34
N PRO A 73 22.64 -6.22 15.22
CA PRO A 73 23.98 -6.79 15.36
C PRO A 73 24.35 -7.34 13.98
N ASP A 74 25.58 -7.14 13.54
CA ASP A 74 26.12 -7.93 12.41
C ASP A 74 25.58 -7.58 11.01
N LEU A 75 25.22 -6.32 10.75
CA LEU A 75 24.75 -5.86 9.42
C LEU A 75 25.71 -6.21 8.27
N TYR A 76 27.00 -6.35 8.58
CA TYR A 76 28.09 -6.59 7.62
C TYR A 76 28.74 -7.97 7.77
N ARG A 77 28.06 -8.95 8.39
CA ARG A 77 28.65 -10.27 8.70
C ARG A 77 29.27 -10.97 7.50
N ASP A 78 28.54 -10.97 6.39
CA ASP A 78 28.81 -11.81 5.22
C ASP A 78 29.68 -11.09 4.18
N VAL A 79 30.33 -10.01 4.61
CA VAL A 79 31.17 -9.16 3.79
C VAL A 79 32.60 -9.67 3.86
N SER A 80 33.27 -9.70 2.72
CA SER A 80 34.68 -10.02 2.67
C SER A 80 35.51 -9.01 3.48
N VAL A 81 36.44 -9.52 4.31
CA VAL A 81 37.27 -8.72 5.24
C VAL A 81 38.06 -7.59 4.53
N GLU A 82 38.22 -7.66 3.22
CA GLU A 82 38.95 -6.69 2.41
C GLU A 82 38.21 -5.34 2.25
N VAL A 83 36.92 -5.27 2.57
CA VAL A 83 36.13 -4.03 2.50
C VAL A 83 36.28 -3.24 3.81
N ASP A 84 36.93 -2.07 3.78
CA ASP A 84 36.95 -1.10 4.89
C ASP A 84 35.53 -0.58 5.28
N ILE A 85 34.86 -1.34 6.15
CA ILE A 85 33.55 -0.99 6.73
C ILE A 85 33.64 0.29 7.59
N SER A 86 34.81 0.56 8.19
CA SER A 86 34.98 1.71 9.08
C SER A 86 34.87 3.03 8.31
N ALA A 87 35.52 3.12 7.13
CA ALA A 87 35.41 4.28 6.26
C ALA A 87 33.96 4.52 5.78
N LEU A 88 33.23 3.45 5.46
CA LEU A 88 31.82 3.55 5.05
C LEU A 88 30.94 4.12 6.18
N GLU A 89 31.09 3.58 7.39
CA GLU A 89 30.31 4.02 8.55
C GLU A 89 30.69 5.45 8.99
N GLU A 90 31.95 5.86 8.84
CA GLU A 90 32.35 7.26 9.04
C GLU A 90 31.67 8.19 8.03
N GLY A 91 31.61 7.77 6.76
CA GLY A 91 30.87 8.49 5.72
C GLY A 91 29.38 8.60 6.03
N LEU A 92 28.73 7.50 6.41
CA LEU A 92 27.32 7.48 6.82
C LEU A 92 27.08 8.39 8.01
N PHE A 93 27.95 8.34 9.02
CA PHE A 93 27.88 9.22 10.18
C PHE A 93 27.98 10.70 9.79
N ALA A 94 28.89 11.05 8.88
CA ALA A 94 29.03 12.43 8.38
C ALA A 94 27.75 12.89 7.65
N LEU A 95 27.17 12.02 6.81
CA LEU A 95 25.93 12.28 6.08
C LEU A 95 24.72 12.44 7.02
N GLU A 96 24.59 11.55 8.01
CA GLU A 96 23.57 11.61 9.05
C GLU A 96 23.71 12.88 9.90
N ASN A 97 24.93 13.23 10.32
CA ASN A 97 25.20 14.42 11.11
C ASN A 97 24.87 15.70 10.34
N HIS A 98 25.24 15.78 9.05
CA HIS A 98 24.86 16.92 8.20
C HIS A 98 23.33 17.03 8.06
N THR A 99 22.67 15.91 7.78
CA THR A 99 21.22 15.87 7.62
C THR A 99 20.49 16.21 8.92
N SER A 100 21.02 15.79 10.08
CA SER A 100 20.43 16.11 11.37
C SER A 100 20.33 17.62 11.62
N ARG A 101 21.29 18.40 11.11
CA ARG A 101 21.28 19.87 11.18
C ARG A 101 20.20 20.46 10.28
N ILE A 102 20.08 19.94 9.05
CA ILE A 102 19.01 20.32 8.12
C ILE A 102 17.63 20.10 8.77
N ILE A 103 17.44 18.94 9.41
CA ILE A 103 16.17 18.62 10.08
C ILE A 103 15.98 19.46 11.35
N GLU A 104 17.04 19.75 12.12
CA GLU A 104 16.94 20.68 13.23
C GLU A 104 16.50 22.07 12.77
N ASP A 105 17.06 22.57 11.67
CA ASP A 105 16.66 23.84 11.07
C ASP A 105 15.20 23.78 10.60
N LEU A 106 14.76 22.69 9.96
CA LEU A 106 13.35 22.49 9.58
C LEU A 106 12.41 22.63 10.79
N HIS A 107 12.76 22.03 11.93
CA HIS A 107 11.98 22.15 13.17
C HIS A 107 11.94 23.57 13.75
N LEU A 108 12.96 24.40 13.49
CA LEU A 108 13.02 25.78 13.97
C LEU A 108 12.20 26.74 13.11
N HIS A 109 11.91 26.39 11.85
CA HIS A 109 11.10 27.21 10.95
C HIS A 109 9.61 27.12 11.32
N LYS A 110 8.99 28.27 11.58
CA LYS A 110 7.56 28.38 11.95
C LYS A 110 6.68 28.96 10.85
N HIS A 111 7.26 29.39 9.73
CA HIS A 111 6.61 30.28 8.76
C HIS A 111 6.13 29.59 7.48
N GLY A 112 5.98 28.27 7.48
CA GLY A 112 5.41 27.54 6.33
C GLY A 112 6.32 27.47 5.09
N GLU A 113 7.48 28.12 5.10
CA GLU A 113 8.55 27.96 4.10
C GLU A 113 9.84 27.51 4.79
N PHE A 114 10.59 26.68 4.08
CA PHE A 114 11.87 26.12 4.48
C PHE A 114 12.86 26.30 3.33
N MET A 115 14.03 26.89 3.61
CA MET A 115 15.03 27.18 2.59
C MET A 115 16.22 26.25 2.72
N LEU A 116 16.67 25.69 1.60
CA LEU A 116 17.91 24.92 1.53
C LEU A 116 18.83 25.49 0.47
N LYS A 117 20.12 25.52 0.76
CA LYS A 117 21.14 25.72 -0.27
C LYS A 117 21.20 24.48 -1.15
N ARG A 118 21.62 24.63 -2.41
CA ARG A 118 21.82 23.52 -3.36
C ARG A 118 22.63 22.38 -2.76
N LYS A 119 23.73 22.70 -2.09
CA LYS A 119 24.59 21.72 -1.42
C LYS A 119 23.84 20.92 -0.35
N ASP A 120 23.09 21.60 0.53
CA ASP A 120 22.30 20.95 1.58
C ASP A 120 21.17 20.10 0.99
N TRP A 121 20.55 20.57 -0.09
CA TRP A 121 19.56 19.82 -0.84
C TRP A 121 20.15 18.52 -1.42
N TYR A 122 21.33 18.58 -2.02
CA TYR A 122 22.03 17.39 -2.54
C TYR A 122 22.38 16.39 -1.44
N TYR A 123 22.88 16.87 -0.30
CA TYR A 123 23.12 16.00 0.87
C TYR A 123 21.83 15.35 1.36
N LEU A 124 20.74 16.10 1.43
CA LEU A 124 19.45 15.57 1.87
C LEU A 124 18.95 14.48 0.90
N MET A 125 18.99 14.72 -0.41
CA MET A 125 18.57 13.71 -1.40
C MET A 125 19.42 12.45 -1.35
N LYS A 126 20.72 12.64 -1.17
CA LYS A 126 21.68 11.55 -1.00
C LYS A 126 21.38 10.74 0.25
N TYR A 127 21.16 11.41 1.38
CA TYR A 127 20.73 10.76 2.62
C TYR A 127 19.44 9.96 2.44
N LEU A 128 18.39 10.55 1.85
CA LEU A 128 17.11 9.85 1.67
C LEU A 128 17.28 8.60 0.82
N PHE A 129 18.01 8.70 -0.30
CA PHE A 129 18.29 7.55 -1.15
C PHE A 129 19.08 6.47 -0.43
N ILE A 130 20.17 6.85 0.25
CA ILE A 130 21.06 5.90 0.92
C ILE A 130 20.36 5.23 2.10
N MET A 131 19.55 5.94 2.87
CA MET A 131 18.77 5.35 3.95
C MET A 131 17.70 4.38 3.44
N HIS A 132 17.09 4.66 2.29
CA HIS A 132 16.19 3.71 1.63
C HIS A 132 16.97 2.48 1.12
N TYR A 133 18.10 2.70 0.44
CA TYR A 133 18.94 1.64 -0.12
C TYR A 133 19.56 0.74 0.97
N ARG A 134 19.86 1.29 2.15
CA ARG A 134 20.44 0.57 3.28
C ARG A 134 19.45 -0.39 3.96
N GLN A 135 18.14 -0.23 3.77
CA GLN A 135 17.17 -1.10 4.44
C GLN A 135 17.36 -2.56 4.00
N THR A 136 17.43 -3.45 4.99
CA THR A 136 17.81 -4.87 4.91
C THR A 136 17.05 -5.70 3.88
N LYS A 137 15.88 -5.24 3.43
CA LYS A 137 15.16 -5.91 2.34
C LYS A 137 15.96 -5.90 1.04
N LEU A 138 16.75 -4.86 0.77
CA LEU A 138 17.61 -4.82 -0.42
C LEU A 138 18.78 -5.81 -0.30
N SER A 139 19.48 -5.87 0.83
CA SER A 139 20.54 -6.86 1.04
C SER A 139 20.02 -8.30 1.02
N SER A 140 18.82 -8.56 1.56
CA SER A 140 18.17 -9.88 1.50
C SER A 140 17.50 -10.20 0.15
N SER A 141 17.24 -9.18 -0.68
CA SER A 141 16.65 -9.34 -2.02
C SER A 141 17.70 -9.62 -3.09
N TYR A 142 18.97 -9.35 -2.81
CA TYR A 142 20.03 -9.91 -3.64
C TYR A 142 19.96 -11.43 -3.52
N PRO A 143 19.88 -12.15 -4.65
CA PRO A 143 19.69 -13.60 -4.64
C PRO A 143 20.79 -14.25 -3.81
N ARG A 144 20.40 -15.03 -2.80
CA ARG A 144 21.34 -15.89 -2.06
C ARG A 144 21.99 -16.87 -3.05
N GLU A 145 23.23 -17.25 -2.76
CA GLU A 145 24.05 -18.16 -3.58
C GLU A 145 23.33 -19.49 -3.92
N ASP A 146 22.30 -19.85 -3.16
CA ASP A 146 21.42 -21.01 -3.38
C ASP A 146 20.42 -20.88 -4.55
N TYR A 147 20.55 -19.87 -5.42
CA TYR A 147 19.83 -19.82 -6.71
C TYR A 147 20.36 -20.87 -7.71
N THR A 148 20.45 -22.12 -7.27
CA THR A 148 20.55 -23.29 -8.12
C THR A 148 19.15 -23.83 -8.39
N ARG A 149 18.56 -23.41 -9.51
CA ARG A 149 17.94 -24.42 -10.39
C ARG A 149 17.89 -24.03 -11.86
N ASP A 150 17.75 -22.74 -12.23
CA ASP A 150 17.79 -22.31 -13.65
C ASP A 150 18.20 -20.82 -13.90
N GLY A 151 18.52 -20.00 -12.88
CA GLY A 151 18.68 -18.55 -13.02
C GLY A 151 20.13 -18.06 -12.99
N ALA A 152 20.70 -17.76 -14.15
CA ALA A 152 22.02 -17.14 -14.24
C ALA A 152 21.97 -15.71 -13.65
N LEU A 153 23.03 -15.24 -12.95
CA LEU A 153 23.11 -13.86 -12.45
C LEU A 153 22.83 -12.86 -13.61
N PRO A 154 22.36 -11.65 -13.32
CA PRO A 154 22.38 -10.61 -14.33
C PRO A 154 23.79 -10.45 -14.94
N PRO A 155 23.94 -10.38 -16.28
CA PRO A 155 25.23 -10.25 -16.97
C PRO A 155 26.21 -9.23 -16.39
N TRP A 156 25.69 -8.11 -15.90
CA TRP A 156 26.48 -7.03 -15.30
C TRP A 156 27.10 -7.37 -13.94
N LEU A 157 26.49 -8.28 -13.17
CA LEU A 157 27.03 -8.70 -11.87
C LEU A 157 28.29 -9.52 -12.04
N TRP A 158 28.38 -10.39 -13.06
CA TRP A 158 29.63 -11.12 -13.31
C TRP A 158 30.76 -10.19 -13.67
N ASN A 159 30.51 -9.18 -14.50
CA ASN A 159 31.52 -8.18 -14.83
C ASN A 159 32.02 -7.44 -13.60
N LEU A 160 31.10 -7.08 -12.70
CA LEU A 160 31.46 -6.43 -11.43
C LEU A 160 32.31 -7.36 -10.55
N GLN A 161 31.96 -8.65 -10.50
CA GLN A 161 32.74 -9.67 -9.77
C GLN A 161 34.15 -9.85 -10.34
N GLU A 162 34.29 -9.91 -11.66
CA GLU A 162 35.58 -10.04 -12.35
C GLU A 162 36.47 -8.80 -12.15
N GLN A 163 35.89 -7.59 -12.17
CA GLN A 163 36.65 -6.34 -12.09
C GLN A 163 37.07 -5.97 -10.66
N HIS A 164 36.27 -6.31 -9.64
CA HIS A 164 36.45 -5.77 -8.29
C HIS A 164 36.68 -6.82 -7.20
N VAL A 165 36.97 -8.08 -7.56
CA VAL A 165 37.23 -9.18 -6.61
C VAL A 165 36.07 -9.35 -5.61
N ILE A 166 34.85 -9.11 -6.07
CA ILE A 166 33.63 -9.20 -5.26
C ILE A 166 33.24 -10.67 -5.16
N LYS A 167 33.14 -11.19 -3.94
CA LYS A 167 32.89 -12.63 -3.69
C LYS A 167 31.43 -12.88 -3.39
N THR A 168 30.79 -12.01 -2.62
CA THR A 168 29.40 -12.19 -2.16
C THR A 168 28.48 -11.08 -2.67
N MET A 169 27.18 -11.29 -2.59
CA MET A 169 26.21 -10.21 -2.87
C MET A 169 26.26 -9.08 -1.82
N ALA A 170 26.72 -9.38 -0.59
CA ALA A 170 26.97 -8.34 0.40
C ALA A 170 28.14 -7.43 -0.03
N ASP A 171 29.16 -7.99 -0.68
CA ASP A 171 30.25 -7.21 -1.29
C ASP A 171 29.72 -6.30 -2.40
N VAL A 172 28.83 -6.78 -3.28
CA VAL A 172 28.18 -5.97 -4.34
C VAL A 172 27.44 -4.79 -3.71
N TRP A 173 26.57 -5.08 -2.74
CA TRP A 173 25.78 -4.05 -2.07
C TRP A 173 26.66 -2.98 -1.41
N LEU A 174 27.78 -3.38 -0.79
CA LEU A 174 28.72 -2.43 -0.20
C LEU A 174 29.51 -1.64 -1.23
N PHE A 175 29.93 -2.27 -2.32
CA PHE A 175 30.56 -1.59 -3.43
C PHE A 175 29.65 -0.49 -3.98
N THR A 176 28.38 -0.82 -4.22
CA THR A 176 27.36 0.14 -4.68
C THR A 176 27.08 1.23 -3.62
N MET A 177 27.01 0.88 -2.33
CA MET A 177 26.88 1.86 -1.24
C MET A 177 28.02 2.87 -1.23
N ARG A 178 29.27 2.41 -1.41
CA ARG A 178 30.45 3.29 -1.51
C ARG A 178 30.38 4.18 -2.73
N TYR A 179 30.02 3.63 -3.89
CA TYR A 179 29.80 4.44 -5.09
C TYR A 179 28.84 5.60 -4.81
N TYR A 180 27.70 5.32 -4.18
CA TYR A 180 26.79 6.38 -3.79
C TYR A 180 27.44 7.33 -2.80
N MET A 181 28.05 6.85 -1.72
CA MET A 181 28.66 7.68 -0.67
C MET A 181 29.79 8.60 -1.15
N ASP A 182 30.68 8.10 -1.99
CA ASP A 182 31.92 8.78 -2.38
C ASP A 182 31.73 9.67 -3.61
N THR A 183 30.77 9.32 -4.48
CA THR A 183 30.51 10.08 -5.71
C THR A 183 29.61 11.31 -5.43
N PRO A 184 29.99 12.52 -5.87
CA PRO A 184 29.13 13.70 -5.76
C PRO A 184 27.79 13.53 -6.48
N HIS A 185 26.73 14.16 -5.96
CA HIS A 185 25.37 14.09 -6.55
C HIS A 185 25.37 14.41 -8.06
N SER A 186 26.02 15.50 -8.46
CA SER A 186 26.08 15.95 -9.86
C SER A 186 26.70 14.89 -10.77
N LEU A 187 27.79 14.26 -10.33
CA LEU A 187 28.49 13.24 -11.10
C LEU A 187 27.68 11.94 -11.22
N ILE A 188 26.96 11.53 -10.17
CA ILE A 188 26.02 10.38 -10.27
C ILE A 188 24.94 10.67 -11.31
N CYS A 189 24.36 11.88 -11.30
CA CYS A 189 23.37 12.28 -12.29
C CYS A 189 23.95 12.37 -13.71
N GLN A 190 25.22 12.78 -13.85
CA GLN A 190 25.92 12.79 -15.12
C GLN A 190 26.08 11.38 -15.69
N HIS A 191 26.60 10.43 -14.89
CA HIS A 191 26.74 9.03 -15.32
C HIS A 191 25.41 8.44 -15.80
N ALA A 192 24.31 8.71 -15.09
CA ALA A 192 22.98 8.28 -15.54
C ALA A 192 22.56 8.94 -16.86
N GLY A 193 22.90 10.22 -17.07
CA GLY A 193 22.67 10.94 -18.32
C GLY A 193 23.40 10.31 -19.51
N GLU A 194 24.68 9.96 -19.32
CA GLU A 194 25.51 9.28 -20.33
C GLU A 194 24.93 7.92 -20.73
N ILE A 195 24.42 7.15 -19.77
CA ILE A 195 23.73 5.88 -20.03
C ILE A 195 22.44 6.13 -20.85
N HIS A 196 21.65 7.14 -20.49
CA HIS A 196 20.44 7.49 -21.23
C HIS A 196 20.72 7.99 -22.65
N GLU A 197 21.80 8.74 -22.85
CA GLU A 197 22.23 9.19 -24.18
C GLU A 197 22.67 8.02 -25.05
N LYS A 198 23.44 7.07 -24.47
CA LYS A 198 23.96 5.91 -25.18
C LYS A 198 22.88 4.90 -25.59
N TYR A 199 21.96 4.57 -24.69
CA TYR A 199 20.98 3.48 -24.91
C TYR A 199 19.56 3.97 -25.19
N GLY A 200 19.23 5.23 -24.89
CA GLY A 200 17.89 5.78 -24.97
C GLY A 200 17.03 5.45 -23.74
N ARG A 201 16.08 6.34 -23.40
CA ARG A 201 15.22 6.21 -22.21
C ARG A 201 14.37 4.94 -22.23
N ASP A 202 13.83 4.56 -23.38
CA ASP A 202 12.94 3.40 -23.49
C ASP A 202 13.66 2.06 -23.26
N VAL A 203 14.91 1.95 -23.71
CA VAL A 203 15.75 0.75 -23.47
C VAL A 203 16.14 0.70 -21.99
N VAL A 204 16.57 1.82 -21.42
CA VAL A 204 16.91 1.89 -19.99
C VAL A 204 15.70 1.51 -19.12
N ALA A 205 14.50 2.01 -19.44
CA ALA A 205 13.27 1.70 -18.71
C ALA A 205 12.89 0.21 -18.77
N LYS A 206 13.22 -0.49 -19.87
CA LYS A 206 13.02 -1.95 -20.04
C LYS A 206 14.16 -2.78 -19.44
N GLY A 207 15.20 -2.13 -18.95
CA GLY A 207 16.44 -2.76 -18.51
C GLY A 207 17.48 -2.77 -19.63
N VAL A 208 18.67 -2.24 -19.34
CA VAL A 208 19.78 -2.23 -20.29
C VAL A 208 20.28 -3.68 -20.47
N PRO A 209 20.30 -4.21 -21.71
CA PRO A 209 20.69 -5.59 -21.99
C PRO A 209 22.21 -5.80 -21.89
N ASP A 210 22.99 -4.73 -21.97
CA ASP A 210 24.44 -4.77 -21.94
C ASP A 210 24.96 -5.08 -20.53
N SER A 211 25.87 -6.05 -20.45
CA SER A 211 26.55 -6.45 -19.23
C SER A 211 27.61 -5.43 -18.81
N HIS A 212 28.15 -4.64 -19.75
CA HIS A 212 29.30 -3.75 -19.52
C HIS A 212 28.91 -2.29 -19.27
N VAL A 213 27.71 -2.04 -18.75
CA VAL A 213 27.27 -0.67 -18.43
C VAL A 213 27.98 -0.20 -17.16
N GLU A 214 29.06 0.57 -17.35
CA GLU A 214 29.71 1.29 -16.25
C GLU A 214 28.69 2.18 -15.52
N HIS A 215 28.80 2.24 -14.20
CA HIS A 215 27.94 3.07 -13.35
C HIS A 215 26.43 2.82 -13.50
N ARG A 216 26.01 1.60 -13.83
CA ARG A 216 24.58 1.20 -13.89
C ARG A 216 23.77 1.65 -12.67
N ASP A 217 24.38 1.58 -11.48
CA ASP A 217 23.78 2.00 -10.21
C ASP A 217 23.39 3.48 -10.17
N ALA A 218 24.01 4.32 -11.00
CA ALA A 218 23.65 5.73 -11.15
C ALA A 218 22.18 5.92 -11.57
N LEU A 219 21.63 4.99 -12.35
CA LEU A 219 20.25 5.05 -12.84
C LEU A 219 19.25 5.08 -11.67
N ALA A 220 19.39 4.19 -10.69
CA ALA A 220 18.46 4.12 -9.56
C ALA A 220 18.44 5.42 -8.74
N TYR A 221 19.62 5.97 -8.48
CA TYR A 221 19.76 7.25 -7.79
C TYR A 221 19.19 8.41 -8.61
N ALA A 222 19.58 8.51 -9.88
CA ALA A 222 19.13 9.57 -10.76
C ALA A 222 17.61 9.55 -10.95
N THR A 223 16.99 8.36 -11.07
CA THR A 223 15.54 8.21 -11.10
C THR A 223 14.91 8.85 -9.87
N GLN A 224 15.40 8.55 -8.65
CA GLN A 224 14.85 9.20 -7.45
C GLN A 224 15.12 10.70 -7.43
N ALA A 225 16.32 11.13 -7.82
CA ALA A 225 16.75 12.52 -7.75
C ALA A 225 16.05 13.43 -8.77
N GLN A 226 15.76 12.91 -9.97
CA GLN A 226 15.27 13.67 -11.11
C GLN A 226 13.79 13.44 -11.39
N GLU A 227 13.25 12.26 -11.09
CA GLU A 227 11.84 11.92 -11.36
C GLU A 227 10.93 12.14 -10.17
N TYR A 228 11.47 12.47 -8.98
CA TYR A 228 10.67 12.78 -7.81
C TYR A 228 10.92 14.18 -7.27
N SER A 229 9.84 14.85 -6.90
CA SER A 229 9.85 16.13 -6.20
C SER A 229 9.65 15.90 -4.70
N PRO A 230 10.39 16.60 -3.82
CA PRO A 230 10.18 16.50 -2.38
C PRO A 230 8.96 17.30 -1.92
N GLY A 231 8.21 16.72 -0.98
CA GLY A 231 7.18 17.38 -0.20
C GLY A 231 7.58 17.34 1.27
N PHE A 232 7.65 18.50 1.91
CA PHE A 232 7.88 18.60 3.35
C PHE A 232 6.53 18.68 4.04
N TRP A 233 6.16 17.63 4.77
CA TRP A 233 4.84 17.53 5.39
C TRP A 233 4.95 17.70 6.91
N GLU A 234 4.08 18.54 7.45
CA GLU A 234 3.92 18.75 8.89
C GLU A 234 2.65 18.06 9.37
N ALA A 235 2.72 17.34 10.49
CA ALA A 235 1.53 16.76 11.09
C ALA A 235 0.53 17.83 11.55
N SER A 236 -0.78 17.53 11.57
CA SER A 236 -1.76 18.44 12.18
C SER A 236 -1.53 18.57 13.69
N GLU A 237 -2.05 19.64 14.30
CA GLU A 237 -1.96 19.81 15.75
C GLU A 237 -2.63 18.64 16.49
N GLY A 238 -1.96 18.15 17.54
CA GLY A 238 -2.42 16.99 18.32
C GLY A 238 -2.33 15.65 17.61
N THR A 239 -1.65 15.58 16.46
CA THR A 239 -1.37 14.33 15.74
C THR A 239 0.13 14.13 15.55
N GLU A 240 0.52 12.90 15.22
CA GLU A 240 1.91 12.56 14.93
C GLU A 240 2.05 11.56 13.76
N PHE A 241 3.21 11.58 13.11
CA PHE A 241 3.62 10.54 12.19
C PHE A 241 4.13 9.33 12.97
N LEU A 242 3.62 8.15 12.62
CA LEU A 242 4.16 6.89 13.13
C LEU A 242 5.51 6.57 12.48
N LEU A 243 6.36 5.83 13.17
CA LEU A 243 7.61 5.33 12.62
C LEU A 243 7.59 3.80 12.63
N SER A 244 7.80 3.16 11.47
CA SER A 244 7.95 1.70 11.39
C SER A 244 9.41 1.31 11.19
N HIS A 245 9.73 0.02 11.41
CA HIS A 245 11.06 -0.53 11.12
C HIS A 245 11.54 -0.31 9.68
N ASN A 246 10.62 -0.13 8.73
CA ASN A 246 10.88 0.17 7.32
C ASN A 246 10.54 1.62 6.95
N GLY A 247 10.45 2.55 7.92
CA GLY A 247 9.94 3.91 7.72
C GLY A 247 10.75 4.87 6.83
N PHE A 248 11.89 4.42 6.28
CA PHE A 248 12.70 5.16 5.30
C PHE A 248 12.52 4.63 3.87
N GLY A 249 11.76 5.37 3.07
CA GLY A 249 11.45 5.00 1.70
C GLY A 249 10.32 3.97 1.61
N LEU A 250 9.32 4.08 2.48
CA LEU A 250 8.06 3.34 2.31
C LEU A 250 7.39 3.78 1.01
N GLU A 251 6.94 2.81 0.24
CA GLU A 251 6.32 3.03 -1.05
C GLU A 251 4.79 3.11 -0.93
N GLU A 252 4.22 4.11 -1.58
CA GLU A 252 2.77 4.35 -1.63
C GLU A 252 2.33 4.69 -3.05
N GLY A 253 1.16 4.12 -3.41
CA GLY A 253 0.52 4.32 -4.71
C GLY A 253 1.17 3.48 -5.82
N ASP A 254 0.35 2.62 -6.41
CA ASP A 254 0.75 1.80 -7.55
C ASP A 254 0.40 2.52 -8.86
N CYS A 255 1.40 2.69 -9.72
CA CYS A 255 1.19 3.05 -11.11
C CYS A 255 0.95 1.77 -11.93
N PHE A 256 0.30 1.90 -13.09
CA PHE A 256 0.18 0.82 -14.07
C PHE A 256 1.53 0.31 -14.58
N MET A 257 2.62 1.05 -14.34
CA MET A 257 3.97 0.59 -14.62
C MET A 257 4.55 -0.05 -13.34
N PRO A 258 4.90 -1.36 -13.37
CA PRO A 258 5.30 -2.12 -12.18
C PRO A 258 6.57 -1.62 -11.48
N SER A 259 7.34 -0.72 -12.11
CA SER A 259 8.55 -0.12 -11.55
C SER A 259 8.34 1.32 -11.02
N MET A 260 7.15 1.89 -11.14
CA MET A 260 6.89 3.28 -10.81
C MET A 260 6.03 3.41 -9.55
N THR A 261 6.68 3.68 -8.43
CA THR A 261 6.03 4.08 -7.20
C THR A 261 5.58 5.54 -7.28
N MET A 262 4.37 5.86 -6.81
CA MET A 262 3.87 7.22 -6.83
C MET A 262 4.52 8.11 -5.77
N HIS A 263 4.70 7.57 -4.56
CA HIS A 263 5.29 8.26 -3.43
C HIS A 263 6.31 7.40 -2.69
N ARG A 264 7.38 8.03 -2.22
CA ARG A 264 8.32 7.45 -1.25
C ARG A 264 8.31 8.26 0.03
N ILE A 265 8.05 7.61 1.15
CA ILE A 265 7.79 8.25 2.44
C ILE A 265 9.01 8.08 3.36
N PHE A 266 9.43 9.18 3.98
CA PHE A 266 10.54 9.24 4.92
C PHE A 266 10.09 9.98 6.19
N VAL A 267 9.85 9.23 7.26
CA VAL A 267 9.44 9.81 8.55
C VAL A 267 10.67 10.24 9.35
N LEU A 268 10.77 11.54 9.67
CA LEU A 268 11.95 12.13 10.29
C LEU A 268 11.74 12.49 11.76
N SER A 269 10.48 12.67 12.15
CA SER A 269 10.05 12.93 13.53
C SER A 269 8.53 12.73 13.64
N PRO A 270 7.97 12.74 14.87
CA PRO A 270 6.52 12.78 15.06
C PRO A 270 5.84 13.95 14.33
N ARG A 271 6.57 15.04 14.05
CA ARG A 271 6.02 16.27 13.47
C ARG A 271 6.26 16.44 11.98
N PHE A 272 7.27 15.78 11.42
CA PHE A 272 7.71 16.00 10.04
C PHE A 272 7.99 14.70 9.30
N ALA A 273 7.54 14.65 8.05
CA ALA A 273 7.91 13.65 7.07
C ALA A 273 8.34 14.34 5.78
N ILE A 274 9.26 13.71 5.04
CA ILE A 274 9.52 14.05 3.65
C ILE A 274 8.84 12.98 2.79
N VAL A 275 8.07 13.42 1.79
CA VAL A 275 7.46 12.55 0.80
C VAL A 275 7.96 12.93 -0.57
N LEU A 276 8.69 12.02 -1.21
CA LEU A 276 9.09 12.18 -2.60
C LEU A 276 7.91 11.76 -3.48
N ARG A 277 7.37 12.68 -4.27
CA ARG A 277 6.28 12.45 -5.21
C ARG A 277 6.81 12.36 -6.63
N HIS A 278 6.39 11.35 -7.38
CA HIS A 278 6.77 11.21 -8.77
C HIS A 278 6.27 12.40 -9.62
N ASN A 279 7.14 12.99 -10.44
CA ASN A 279 6.89 14.24 -11.18
C ASN A 279 5.70 14.15 -12.15
N ARG A 280 5.38 12.97 -12.66
CA ARG A 280 4.17 12.73 -13.47
C ARG A 280 2.87 13.10 -12.73
N MET A 281 2.84 12.98 -11.40
CA MET A 281 1.68 13.37 -10.58
C MET A 281 1.52 14.89 -10.42
N LEU A 282 2.48 15.68 -10.87
CA LEU A 282 2.36 17.14 -10.86
C LEU A 282 1.47 17.64 -12.01
N SER A 283 1.18 16.80 -13.00
CA SER A 283 0.23 17.13 -14.07
C SER A 283 -1.21 16.90 -13.61
N ASP A 284 -2.06 17.91 -13.74
CA ASP A 284 -3.50 17.81 -13.48
C ASP A 284 -4.18 16.71 -14.33
N SER A 285 -3.65 16.43 -15.53
CA SER A 285 -4.16 15.34 -16.36
C SER A 285 -3.94 13.96 -15.74
N PHE A 286 -2.83 13.79 -15.02
CA PHE A 286 -2.47 12.54 -14.37
C PHE A 286 -3.30 12.32 -13.10
N LEU A 287 -3.51 13.38 -12.31
CA LEU A 287 -4.34 13.37 -11.10
C LEU A 287 -5.81 12.97 -11.35
N LYS A 288 -6.34 13.24 -12.55
CA LYS A 288 -7.71 12.88 -12.93
C LYS A 288 -7.85 11.43 -13.39
N SER A 289 -6.77 10.66 -13.49
CA SER A 289 -6.85 9.27 -13.95
C SER A 289 -7.47 8.39 -12.84
N PRO A 290 -8.62 7.74 -13.09
CA PRO A 290 -9.29 6.87 -12.11
C PRO A 290 -8.50 5.58 -11.80
N SER A 291 -7.37 5.35 -12.49
CA SER A 291 -6.47 4.22 -12.27
C SER A 291 -5.43 4.45 -11.17
N MET A 292 -5.41 5.62 -10.52
CA MET A 292 -4.42 5.91 -9.49
C MET A 292 -4.88 5.48 -8.11
N GLY A 293 -4.25 4.44 -7.57
CA GLY A 293 -4.47 3.96 -6.21
C GLY A 293 -3.61 4.68 -5.18
N SER A 294 -3.58 6.02 -5.15
CA SER A 294 -2.84 6.77 -4.13
C SER A 294 -3.75 7.51 -3.15
N LYS A 295 -3.52 7.29 -1.86
CA LYS A 295 -4.13 8.00 -0.72
C LYS A 295 -3.61 9.42 -0.56
N PHE A 296 -2.54 9.79 -1.27
CA PHE A 296 -1.90 11.09 -1.16
C PHE A 296 -2.12 11.98 -2.38
N ALA A 297 -2.91 11.53 -3.35
CA ALA A 297 -3.14 12.25 -4.60
C ALA A 297 -3.79 13.64 -4.37
N ASP A 298 -4.58 13.80 -3.33
CA ASP A 298 -5.27 15.05 -2.97
C ASP A 298 -4.37 16.05 -2.20
N ILE A 299 -3.26 15.58 -1.62
CA ILE A 299 -2.34 16.41 -0.87
C ILE A 299 -1.59 17.32 -1.85
N LYS A 300 -1.77 18.63 -1.75
CA LYS A 300 -1.05 19.57 -2.62
C LYS A 300 0.43 19.60 -2.26
N GLN A 301 1.25 19.36 -3.27
CA GLN A 301 2.70 19.48 -3.18
C GLN A 301 3.17 20.50 -4.21
N HIS A 302 3.98 21.44 -3.77
CA HIS A 302 4.53 22.48 -4.61
C HIS A 302 5.94 22.12 -5.04
N LEU A 303 6.28 22.42 -6.28
CA LEU A 303 7.67 22.39 -6.73
C LEU A 303 8.50 23.40 -5.93
N PRO A 304 9.77 23.10 -5.64
CA PRO A 304 10.65 24.08 -5.02
C PRO A 304 10.77 25.33 -5.89
N ARG A 305 10.69 26.50 -5.26
CA ARG A 305 10.99 27.76 -5.94
C ARG A 305 12.50 28.00 -5.86
N LEU A 306 13.17 27.94 -7.01
CA LEU A 306 14.57 28.32 -7.12
C LEU A 306 14.68 29.85 -7.05
N THR A 307 15.50 30.34 -6.13
CA THR A 307 15.93 31.74 -6.09
C THR A 307 17.41 31.76 -6.43
N CYS A 308 17.72 32.08 -7.70
CA CYS A 308 19.10 32.22 -8.15
C CYS A 308 19.69 33.52 -7.57
N MET A 309 20.82 33.41 -6.90
CA MET A 309 21.58 34.55 -6.38
C MET A 309 22.73 34.81 -7.36
N ASP A 310 22.55 35.78 -8.26
CA ASP A 310 23.49 36.23 -9.30
C ASP A 310 23.89 35.18 -10.37
N GLU A 311 23.62 35.48 -11.65
CA GLU A 311 24.02 34.66 -12.82
C GLU A 311 25.54 34.45 -12.97
N ALA A 312 26.35 35.20 -12.21
CA ALA A 312 27.81 35.16 -12.24
C ALA A 312 28.45 34.38 -11.07
N ALA A 313 27.66 34.00 -10.05
CA ALA A 313 28.14 33.18 -8.94
C ALA A 313 27.89 31.70 -9.25
N GLU A 314 28.89 30.86 -9.01
CA GLU A 314 28.84 29.41 -9.22
C GLU A 314 27.55 28.78 -8.66
N ASP A 315 27.09 27.69 -9.30
CA ASP A 315 25.86 26.93 -9.00
C ASP A 315 25.62 26.64 -7.49
N GLU A 316 26.66 26.69 -6.65
CA GLU A 316 26.59 26.45 -5.20
C GLU A 316 25.78 27.50 -4.42
N ALA A 317 25.56 28.70 -4.97
CA ALA A 317 24.84 29.79 -4.30
C ALA A 317 23.31 29.65 -4.32
N ASP A 318 22.79 28.72 -5.11
CA ASP A 318 21.34 28.58 -5.29
C ASP A 318 20.60 28.18 -4.01
N ILE A 319 19.48 28.88 -3.78
CA ILE A 319 18.60 28.64 -2.64
C ILE A 319 17.25 28.13 -3.15
N PHE A 320 16.87 26.96 -2.67
CA PHE A 320 15.58 26.33 -2.92
C PHE A 320 14.64 26.65 -1.77
N ALA A 321 13.53 27.33 -2.07
CA ALA A 321 12.46 27.55 -1.11
C ALA A 321 11.39 26.44 -1.26
N PHE A 322 11.17 25.69 -0.20
CA PHE A 322 10.16 24.64 -0.09
C PHE A 322 9.01 25.11 0.77
N ARG A 323 7.79 24.80 0.34
CA ARG A 323 6.60 25.03 1.17
C ARG A 323 6.37 23.82 2.08
N LEU A 324 6.17 24.09 3.36
CA LEU A 324 5.75 23.12 4.34
C LEU A 324 4.23 22.93 4.27
N THR A 325 3.80 21.73 3.88
CA THR A 325 2.38 21.39 3.81
C THR A 325 1.94 20.78 5.13
N ARG A 326 1.14 21.52 5.90
CA ARG A 326 0.48 20.96 7.09
C ARG A 326 -0.68 20.07 6.67
N LEU A 327 -0.63 18.80 7.06
CA LEU A 327 -1.67 17.83 6.76
C LEU A 327 -2.91 18.08 7.61
N THR A 328 -4.08 17.75 7.06
CA THR A 328 -5.33 17.67 7.84
C THR A 328 -5.33 16.42 8.73
N LYS A 329 -6.25 16.34 9.70
CA LYS A 329 -6.39 15.12 10.52
C LYS A 329 -6.77 13.88 9.70
N ALA A 330 -7.59 14.06 8.66
CA ALA A 330 -7.94 12.97 7.74
C ALA A 330 -6.72 12.50 6.95
N GLN A 331 -5.95 13.42 6.37
CA GLN A 331 -4.71 13.08 5.65
C GLN A 331 -3.67 12.43 6.57
N MET A 332 -3.59 12.84 7.85
CA MET A 332 -2.76 12.17 8.85
C MET A 332 -3.19 10.73 9.13
N GLN A 333 -4.51 10.49 9.17
CA GLN A 333 -5.06 9.15 9.33
C GLN A 333 -4.72 8.28 8.13
N ASP A 334 -4.86 8.80 6.91
CA ASP A 334 -4.50 8.08 5.68
C ASP A 334 -3.00 7.78 5.64
N PHE A 335 -2.15 8.76 6.00
CA PHE A 335 -0.70 8.59 6.07
C PHE A 335 -0.30 7.48 7.04
N ASN A 336 -0.82 7.52 8.27
CA ASN A 336 -0.49 6.51 9.26
C ASN A 336 -1.11 5.15 8.90
N SER A 337 -2.26 5.11 8.22
CA SER A 337 -2.83 3.87 7.69
C SER A 337 -1.93 3.23 6.63
N VAL A 338 -1.25 4.01 5.79
CA VAL A 338 -0.26 3.49 4.83
C VAL A 338 0.92 2.87 5.55
N ILE A 339 1.41 3.53 6.62
CA ILE A 339 2.50 2.96 7.43
C ILE A 339 2.07 1.63 8.02
N LEU A 340 0.90 1.58 8.67
CA LEU A 340 0.38 0.37 9.34
C LEU A 340 0.18 -0.81 8.37
N SER A 341 -0.30 -0.57 7.14
CA SER A 341 -0.47 -1.65 6.15
C SER A 341 0.86 -2.16 5.59
N LYS A 342 1.92 -1.35 5.61
CA LYS A 342 3.25 -1.71 5.13
C LYS A 342 4.15 -2.31 6.20
N VAL A 343 3.71 -2.41 7.46
CA VAL A 343 4.48 -3.11 8.50
C VAL A 343 4.33 -4.61 8.32
N ALA A 344 5.45 -5.27 8.05
CA ALA A 344 5.55 -6.71 7.99
C ALA A 344 5.25 -7.36 9.36
N GLY A 345 4.86 -8.64 9.35
CA GLY A 345 4.54 -9.38 10.58
C GLY A 345 5.72 -9.54 11.54
N ASP A 346 6.95 -9.43 11.02
CA ASP A 346 8.21 -9.42 11.77
C ASP A 346 8.65 -8.00 12.21
N GLY A 347 7.83 -7.00 11.94
CA GLY A 347 8.15 -5.59 12.14
C GLY A 347 7.78 -5.02 13.51
N SER A 348 8.05 -3.73 13.66
CA SER A 348 7.63 -2.94 14.82
C SER A 348 7.26 -1.51 14.44
N ILE A 349 6.47 -0.87 15.30
CA ILE A 349 6.07 0.54 15.20
C ILE A 349 6.49 1.33 16.45
N THR A 350 6.83 2.58 16.25
CA THR A 350 7.23 3.56 17.27
C THR A 350 6.34 4.80 17.16
N PHE A 351 5.96 5.34 18.32
CA PHE A 351 5.06 6.48 18.46
C PHE A 351 5.34 7.24 19.77
N SER A 352 4.81 8.44 19.93
CA SER A 352 5.04 9.28 21.12
C SER A 352 3.81 9.38 22.03
N SER A 353 2.59 9.32 21.49
CA SER A 353 1.34 9.36 22.26
C SER A 353 0.57 8.05 22.14
N LYS A 354 0.27 7.45 23.30
CA LYS A 354 -0.56 6.25 23.44
C LYS A 354 -2.01 6.49 23.03
N GLU A 355 -2.53 7.65 23.37
CA GLU A 355 -3.92 8.04 23.10
C GLU A 355 -4.14 8.23 21.60
N TYR A 356 -3.18 8.89 20.92
CA TYR A 356 -3.26 9.11 19.49
C TYR A 356 -3.14 7.80 18.70
N ILE A 357 -2.14 6.96 18.99
CA ILE A 357 -1.97 5.69 18.26
C ILE A 357 -3.18 4.76 18.42
N LEU A 358 -3.82 4.73 19.60
CA LEU A 358 -5.03 3.92 19.82
C LEU A 358 -6.14 4.34 18.84
N GLY A 359 -6.39 5.64 18.71
CA GLY A 359 -7.39 6.16 17.77
C GLY A 359 -7.05 5.87 16.31
N VAL A 360 -5.77 5.97 15.94
CA VAL A 360 -5.28 5.67 14.59
C VAL A 360 -5.49 4.20 14.23
N ILE A 361 -5.09 3.28 15.12
CA ILE A 361 -5.21 1.84 14.89
C ILE A 361 -6.68 1.41 14.85
N GLN A 362 -7.51 1.88 15.80
CA GLN A 362 -8.94 1.56 15.79
C GLN A 362 -9.61 2.00 14.48
N THR A 363 -9.22 3.16 13.96
CA THR A 363 -9.75 3.67 12.68
C THR A 363 -9.23 2.85 11.50
N HIS A 364 -7.93 2.50 11.50
CA HIS A 364 -7.33 1.61 10.49
C HIS A 364 -8.05 0.25 10.45
N CYS A 365 -8.30 -0.35 11.62
CA CYS A 365 -8.93 -1.67 11.73
C CYS A 365 -10.42 -1.70 11.37
N ARG A 366 -11.10 -0.55 11.31
CA ARG A 366 -12.49 -0.45 10.86
C ARG A 366 -12.64 -0.48 9.34
N LEU A 367 -11.56 -0.23 8.60
CA LEU A 367 -11.58 -0.25 7.14
C LEU A 367 -11.45 -1.70 6.66
N LEU A 368 -12.39 -2.15 5.83
CA LEU A 368 -12.43 -3.53 5.32
C LEU A 368 -11.19 -3.90 4.51
N GLU A 369 -10.56 -2.93 3.86
CA GLU A 369 -9.29 -3.11 3.14
C GLU A 369 -8.14 -3.59 4.04
N HIS A 370 -8.21 -3.35 5.36
CA HIS A 370 -7.16 -3.71 6.33
C HIS A 370 -7.59 -4.82 7.29
N ALA A 371 -8.71 -5.51 7.03
CA ALA A 371 -9.24 -6.52 7.95
C ALA A 371 -8.22 -7.61 8.33
N SER A 372 -7.36 -8.01 7.37
CA SER A 372 -6.28 -8.96 7.62
C SER A 372 -5.18 -8.41 8.53
N ASP A 373 -4.90 -7.11 8.44
CA ASP A 373 -3.85 -6.44 9.22
C ASP A 373 -4.29 -6.16 10.66
N CYS A 374 -5.60 -6.11 10.93
CA CYS A 374 -6.15 -5.87 12.27
C CYS A 374 -5.58 -6.80 13.33
N THR A 375 -5.43 -8.07 12.99
CA THR A 375 -4.92 -9.12 13.89
C THR A 375 -3.50 -8.81 14.41
N LYS A 376 -2.70 -8.04 13.67
CA LYS A 376 -1.35 -7.60 14.09
C LYS A 376 -1.42 -6.62 15.26
N TYR A 377 -2.52 -5.87 15.37
CA TYR A 377 -2.63 -4.71 16.25
C TYR A 377 -3.67 -4.88 17.38
N GLU A 378 -4.49 -5.93 17.36
CA GLU A 378 -5.41 -6.26 18.46
C GLU A 378 -4.73 -6.25 19.84
N PRO A 379 -3.55 -6.89 20.04
CA PRO A 379 -2.87 -6.85 21.35
C PRO A 379 -2.47 -5.43 21.77
N LEU A 380 -2.14 -4.56 20.82
CA LEU A 380 -1.83 -3.16 21.10
C LEU A 380 -3.09 -2.37 21.47
N ILE A 381 -4.22 -2.61 20.79
CA ILE A 381 -5.51 -2.01 21.14
C ILE A 381 -5.87 -2.39 22.58
N ASP A 382 -5.74 -3.67 22.93
CA ASP A 382 -6.04 -4.18 24.28
C ASP A 382 -5.11 -3.58 25.33
N ALA A 383 -3.80 -3.50 25.03
CA ALA A 383 -2.81 -2.94 25.94
C ALA A 383 -2.95 -1.42 26.18
N LEU A 384 -3.56 -0.69 25.23
CA LEU A 384 -3.76 0.75 25.31
C LEU A 384 -5.17 1.15 25.75
N SER A 385 -6.15 0.25 25.61
CA SER A 385 -7.52 0.50 26.04
C SER A 385 -7.56 0.63 27.57
N PRO A 386 -8.34 1.57 28.12
CA PRO A 386 -8.54 1.62 29.56
C PRO A 386 -9.09 0.28 30.04
N PRO A 387 -8.66 -0.24 31.20
CA PRO A 387 -9.19 -1.48 31.73
C PRO A 387 -10.71 -1.34 31.81
N THR A 388 -11.43 -2.21 31.11
CA THR A 388 -12.88 -2.28 31.18
C THR A 388 -13.21 -2.58 32.64
N ILE A 389 -13.61 -1.55 33.39
CA ILE A 389 -14.19 -1.75 34.72
C ILE A 389 -15.51 -2.44 34.44
N PHE A 390 -15.50 -3.77 34.50
CA PHE A 390 -16.72 -4.55 34.55
C PHE A 390 -17.42 -4.14 35.85
N PHE A 391 -18.34 -3.19 35.74
CA PHE A 391 -19.39 -3.07 36.73
C PHE A 391 -20.14 -4.38 36.66
N ASP A 392 -20.08 -5.17 37.74
CA ASP A 392 -20.95 -6.33 37.90
C ASP A 392 -22.37 -5.87 37.53
N PRO A 393 -22.98 -6.44 36.48
CA PRO A 393 -24.32 -6.04 36.11
C PRO A 393 -25.20 -6.26 37.35
N PRO A 394 -26.02 -5.27 37.74
CA PRO A 394 -26.95 -5.47 38.84
C PRO A 394 -27.76 -6.72 38.52
N ALA A 395 -27.74 -7.68 39.46
CA ALA A 395 -28.35 -8.99 39.31
C ALA A 395 -29.82 -8.81 38.85
N GLY A 396 -30.08 -8.97 37.54
CA GLY A 396 -31.42 -8.83 36.99
C GLY A 396 -31.57 -8.21 35.59
N SER A 397 -30.56 -7.58 34.97
CA SER A 397 -30.73 -7.03 33.62
C SER A 397 -30.12 -7.91 32.52
N ALA A 398 -30.95 -8.69 31.84
CA ALA A 398 -30.62 -9.27 30.54
C ALA A 398 -30.67 -8.14 29.49
N THR A 399 -29.51 -7.63 29.07
CA THR A 399 -29.42 -6.68 27.95
C THR A 399 -28.51 -7.19 26.85
N LEU A 400 -28.99 -6.99 25.62
CA LEU A 400 -28.37 -7.28 24.34
C LEU A 400 -26.88 -6.91 24.31
N THR A 401 -26.08 -7.87 23.85
CA THR A 401 -24.68 -7.68 23.49
C THR A 401 -24.55 -6.74 22.29
N SER A 402 -23.60 -5.79 22.39
CA SER A 402 -23.37 -4.73 21.41
C SER A 402 -22.94 -5.26 20.03
N ASN A 403 -23.39 -4.56 18.96
CA ASN A 403 -23.11 -4.84 17.55
C ASN A 403 -21.61 -4.98 17.20
N THR A 404 -20.69 -4.50 18.04
CA THR A 404 -19.24 -4.61 17.86
C THR A 404 -18.77 -6.07 17.93
N ASN A 405 -19.41 -6.90 18.77
CA ASN A 405 -19.06 -8.32 18.91
C ASN A 405 -19.54 -9.15 17.71
N LEU A 406 -20.61 -8.72 17.03
CA LEU A 406 -21.08 -9.38 15.80
C LEU A 406 -20.12 -9.11 14.62
N TYR A 407 -19.56 -7.90 14.56
CA TYR A 407 -18.61 -7.51 13.52
C TYR A 407 -17.26 -8.24 13.67
N VAL A 408 -16.77 -8.35 14.90
CA VAL A 408 -15.58 -9.14 15.24
C VAL A 408 -15.85 -10.63 15.02
N ALA A 409 -17.04 -11.14 15.38
CA ALA A 409 -17.40 -12.54 15.12
C ALA A 409 -17.50 -12.86 13.62
N LEU A 410 -18.05 -11.97 12.79
CA LEU A 410 -18.13 -12.16 11.32
C LEU A 410 -16.75 -12.04 10.64
N SER A 411 -15.90 -11.12 11.09
CA SER A 411 -14.53 -10.98 10.58
C SER A 411 -13.64 -12.14 11.03
N ASN A 412 -13.80 -12.63 12.27
CA ASN A 412 -13.13 -13.83 12.75
C ASN A 412 -13.66 -15.10 12.06
N TRP A 413 -14.96 -15.20 11.77
CA TRP A 413 -15.54 -16.28 10.98
C TRP A 413 -14.95 -16.31 9.56
N TYR A 414 -14.79 -15.14 8.92
CA TYR A 414 -14.15 -15.00 7.61
C TYR A 414 -12.68 -15.43 7.62
N THR A 415 -11.94 -15.04 8.67
CA THR A 415 -10.52 -15.40 8.86
C THR A 415 -10.33 -16.89 9.20
N LEU A 416 -11.26 -17.48 9.96
CA LEU A 416 -11.22 -18.89 10.32
C LEU A 416 -11.61 -19.80 9.14
N ALA A 417 -12.59 -19.39 8.33
CA ALA A 417 -13.00 -20.09 7.11
C ALA A 417 -11.88 -20.11 6.06
N THR A 418 -11.13 -19.02 5.91
CA THR A 418 -9.96 -18.96 5.01
C THR A 418 -8.76 -19.78 5.53
N LYS A 419 -8.58 -19.88 6.85
CA LYS A 419 -7.48 -20.66 7.45
C LYS A 419 -7.70 -22.18 7.37
N HIS A 420 -8.95 -22.65 7.41
CA HIS A 420 -9.28 -24.08 7.33
C HIS A 420 -9.41 -24.64 5.91
N MET A 421 -9.55 -23.79 4.88
CA MET A 421 -9.57 -24.24 3.47
C MET A 421 -8.18 -24.51 2.87
N ILE A 422 -7.09 -24.24 3.60
CA ILE A 422 -5.70 -24.43 3.14
C ILE A 422 -5.12 -25.81 3.56
N GLY A 423 -5.89 -26.66 4.24
CA GLY A 423 -5.51 -28.06 4.53
C GLY A 423 -5.95 -29.02 3.41
N ARG A 424 -5.00 -29.75 2.80
CA ARG A 424 -5.27 -30.81 1.82
C ARG A 424 -6.17 -31.92 2.38
N ASP A 425 -7.09 -32.37 1.53
CA ASP A 425 -7.81 -33.65 1.50
C ASP A 425 -8.47 -34.13 2.79
N GLY A 426 -9.74 -33.73 2.97
CA GLY A 426 -10.67 -34.41 3.84
C GLY A 426 -11.88 -33.54 4.18
N MET A 427 -13.07 -33.93 3.74
CA MET A 427 -14.32 -33.35 4.24
C MET A 427 -14.34 -33.39 5.78
N CYS A 428 -14.27 -32.24 6.43
CA CYS A 428 -14.68 -32.10 7.82
C CYS A 428 -16.08 -31.46 7.83
N VAL A 429 -17.08 -32.25 8.22
CA VAL A 429 -18.38 -31.72 8.66
C VAL A 429 -18.15 -31.13 10.05
N LEU A 430 -18.24 -29.81 10.17
CA LEU A 430 -18.19 -29.13 11.46
C LEU A 430 -19.61 -29.12 12.06
N ASP A 431 -19.91 -30.08 12.93
CA ASP A 431 -21.10 -30.03 13.79
C ASP A 431 -20.84 -29.01 14.92
N ILE A 432 -21.35 -27.79 14.75
CA ILE A 432 -21.38 -26.81 15.84
C ILE A 432 -22.57 -27.13 16.73
N THR A 433 -22.34 -27.88 17.81
CA THR A 433 -23.31 -27.98 18.91
C THR A 433 -23.20 -26.72 19.76
N VAL A 434 -24.11 -25.76 19.56
CA VAL A 434 -24.33 -24.69 20.53
C VAL A 434 -25.03 -25.33 21.72
N SER A 435 -24.29 -25.56 22.81
CA SER A 435 -24.86 -25.94 24.09
C SER A 435 -25.60 -24.73 24.66
N THR A 436 -26.89 -24.62 24.36
CA THR A 436 -27.81 -23.89 25.24
C THR A 436 -28.25 -24.87 26.33
N ALA A 437 -27.66 -24.73 27.51
CA ALA A 437 -28.19 -25.39 28.69
C ALA A 437 -29.61 -24.87 28.94
N GLY A 438 -30.60 -25.72 28.64
CA GLY A 438 -31.98 -25.56 29.04
C GLY A 438 -32.85 -24.75 28.08
N VAL A 439 -33.51 -25.44 27.15
CA VAL A 439 -34.98 -25.56 27.01
C VAL A 439 -35.27 -26.21 25.65
N SER A 440 -36.05 -27.29 25.72
CA SER A 440 -36.58 -28.09 24.60
C SER A 440 -37.40 -27.25 23.61
N THR A 441 -37.09 -27.32 22.31
CA THR A 441 -38.01 -27.68 21.21
C THR A 441 -37.27 -27.62 19.86
N ALA A 442 -36.96 -28.78 19.28
CA ALA A 442 -36.22 -28.94 18.03
C ALA A 442 -37.13 -29.13 16.79
N THR A 443 -38.37 -28.63 16.78
CA THR A 443 -39.34 -28.95 15.72
C THR A 443 -39.79 -27.76 14.87
N GLU A 444 -39.41 -26.52 15.17
CA GLU A 444 -39.93 -25.34 14.44
C GLU A 444 -39.01 -24.75 13.37
N TYR A 445 -37.74 -25.18 13.26
CA TYR A 445 -36.81 -24.56 12.29
C TYR A 445 -36.74 -25.22 10.91
N ARG A 446 -37.51 -26.29 10.65
CA ARG A 446 -37.51 -26.97 9.34
C ARG A 446 -38.57 -26.45 8.36
N ALA A 447 -39.45 -25.55 8.77
CA ALA A 447 -40.54 -25.02 7.94
C ALA A 447 -40.33 -23.56 7.44
N LEU A 448 -39.23 -22.90 7.82
CA LEU A 448 -38.94 -21.51 7.44
C LEU A 448 -37.96 -21.35 6.26
N LEU A 449 -37.46 -22.45 5.70
CA LEU A 449 -36.49 -22.44 4.58
C LEU A 449 -37.06 -22.85 3.21
N GLU A 450 -38.39 -23.00 3.09
CA GLU A 450 -39.02 -23.25 1.79
C GLU A 450 -40.05 -22.16 1.46
N LEU A 451 -39.56 -21.00 0.98
CA LEU A 451 -40.39 -20.03 0.25
C LEU A 451 -39.66 -19.62 -1.03
N PRO A 452 -40.25 -19.84 -2.23
CA PRO A 452 -39.59 -19.51 -3.48
C PRO A 452 -39.70 -18.01 -3.77
N VAL A 453 -38.57 -17.30 -3.67
CA VAL A 453 -38.39 -15.88 -4.08
C VAL A 453 -38.32 -15.73 -5.62
N TYR A 454 -38.66 -16.77 -6.38
CA TYR A 454 -38.33 -16.90 -7.81
C TYR A 454 -39.27 -16.23 -8.82
N LYS A 455 -40.07 -15.22 -8.45
CA LYS A 455 -40.94 -14.52 -9.44
C LYS A 455 -40.83 -13.00 -9.52
N LEU A 456 -39.91 -12.37 -8.78
CA LEU A 456 -39.73 -10.90 -8.82
C LEU A 456 -38.49 -10.43 -9.59
N LEU A 457 -37.54 -11.32 -9.93
CA LEU A 457 -36.26 -10.93 -10.55
C LEU A 457 -36.14 -11.19 -12.07
N GLN A 458 -37.24 -11.53 -12.75
CA GLN A 458 -37.27 -11.73 -14.22
C GLN A 458 -38.03 -10.65 -15.00
N LYS A 459 -38.28 -9.47 -14.43
CA LYS A 459 -38.96 -8.40 -15.17
C LYS A 459 -37.96 -7.57 -15.98
N PRO A 460 -38.20 -7.35 -17.29
CA PRO A 460 -37.42 -6.39 -18.05
C PRO A 460 -37.68 -4.97 -17.53
N ILE A 461 -36.62 -4.14 -17.54
CA ILE A 461 -36.65 -2.72 -17.16
C ILE A 461 -37.66 -1.99 -18.06
N PRO A 462 -38.71 -1.34 -17.51
CA PRO A 462 -39.67 -0.61 -18.34
C PRO A 462 -39.05 0.69 -18.87
N LYS A 463 -39.24 0.95 -20.17
CA LYS A 463 -38.92 2.25 -20.80
C LYS A 463 -39.85 3.36 -20.26
N PRO A 464 -39.39 4.62 -20.20
CA PRO A 464 -40.17 5.70 -19.60
C PRO A 464 -41.22 6.23 -20.57
N THR A 465 -42.51 6.01 -20.27
CA THR A 465 -43.61 6.77 -20.89
C THR A 465 -44.61 7.29 -19.85
N SER A 466 -44.67 8.62 -19.79
CA SER A 466 -45.76 9.54 -19.40
C SER A 466 -46.61 9.31 -18.12
N ARG A 467 -46.48 10.29 -17.20
CA ARG A 467 -47.40 10.85 -16.17
C ARG A 467 -48.57 9.99 -15.62
N PRO A 468 -48.69 9.84 -14.28
CA PRO A 468 -49.85 9.22 -13.67
C PRO A 468 -50.96 10.24 -13.33
N SER A 469 -52.19 9.84 -13.63
CA SER A 469 -53.45 10.43 -13.15
C SER A 469 -53.80 9.85 -11.78
N ILE A 470 -54.26 10.73 -10.89
CA ILE A 470 -54.64 10.44 -9.50
C ILE A 470 -56.01 9.76 -9.45
N ALA A 471 -56.11 8.61 -8.77
CA ALA A 471 -57.37 8.10 -8.25
C ALA A 471 -57.15 7.43 -6.87
N ARG A 472 -58.03 7.76 -5.92
CA ARG A 472 -58.04 7.30 -4.52
C ARG A 472 -58.81 5.97 -4.34
N PRO A 473 -58.62 5.26 -3.20
CA PRO A 473 -58.78 3.81 -3.10
C PRO A 473 -60.14 3.35 -2.59
N SER A 474 -60.54 2.13 -2.97
CA SER A 474 -61.62 1.36 -2.34
C SER A 474 -61.07 0.24 -1.45
N ALA A 475 -61.81 -0.01 -0.38
CA ALA A 475 -61.43 -0.78 0.81
C ALA A 475 -61.43 -2.31 0.64
N LEU A 476 -60.61 -2.99 1.45
CA LEU A 476 -60.66 -4.43 1.76
C LEU A 476 -60.15 -4.66 3.22
N PRO A 477 -60.44 -5.80 3.87
CA PRO A 477 -60.99 -5.83 5.22
C PRO A 477 -59.96 -6.17 6.31
N LYS A 478 -60.37 -5.88 7.54
CA LYS A 478 -59.68 -6.16 8.80
C LYS A 478 -59.59 -7.67 9.06
N ASN A 479 -58.36 -8.18 9.13
CA ASN A 479 -57.84 -9.12 10.14
C ASN A 479 -56.65 -9.89 9.56
N ALA A 480 -55.45 -9.36 9.77
CA ALA A 480 -54.20 -10.13 9.73
C ALA A 480 -53.18 -9.41 10.62
N ILE A 481 -52.81 -10.05 11.74
CA ILE A 481 -51.66 -9.66 12.54
C ILE A 481 -50.43 -9.92 11.66
N ARG A 482 -49.78 -8.86 11.22
CA ARG A 482 -48.56 -8.89 10.42
C ARG A 482 -47.41 -8.42 11.31
N VAL A 483 -46.69 -9.37 11.91
CA VAL A 483 -45.35 -9.08 12.44
C VAL A 483 -44.39 -9.33 11.30
N SER A 484 -44.12 -8.30 10.50
CA SER A 484 -42.99 -8.27 9.58
C SER A 484 -41.91 -7.41 10.22
N VAL A 485 -40.94 -8.04 10.87
CA VAL A 485 -39.67 -7.38 11.18
C VAL A 485 -38.78 -7.50 9.94
N TYR A 486 -39.04 -6.64 8.97
CA TYR A 486 -38.00 -6.19 8.06
C TYR A 486 -37.48 -4.89 8.67
N THR A 487 -36.29 -4.93 9.28
CA THR A 487 -35.56 -3.70 9.57
C THR A 487 -35.07 -3.15 8.24
N ALA A 488 -35.91 -2.32 7.62
CA ALA A 488 -35.60 -1.53 6.43
C ALA A 488 -34.64 -0.37 6.74
N GLU A 489 -33.60 -0.63 7.55
CA GLU A 489 -32.56 0.34 7.85
C GLU A 489 -31.34 0.06 6.94
N TYR A 490 -31.30 0.85 5.87
CA TYR A 490 -30.16 1.08 4.96
C TYR A 490 -29.58 -0.16 4.25
N ALA A 491 -30.34 -0.70 3.29
CA ALA A 491 -29.72 -1.34 2.13
C ALA A 491 -28.96 -0.26 1.33
N THR A 492 -27.76 0.09 1.80
CA THR A 492 -26.82 0.84 0.98
C THR A 492 -26.53 0.00 -0.26
N PRO A 493 -26.32 0.60 -1.44
CA PRO A 493 -25.99 -0.17 -2.63
C PRO A 493 -24.81 -1.13 -2.40
N ASP A 494 -23.83 -0.76 -1.57
CA ASP A 494 -22.73 -1.63 -1.18
C ASP A 494 -23.16 -2.92 -0.44
N ASN A 495 -24.26 -2.88 0.32
CA ASN A 495 -24.83 -4.09 0.92
C ASN A 495 -25.45 -5.00 -0.15
N GLU A 496 -26.15 -4.44 -1.16
CA GLU A 496 -26.66 -5.24 -2.28
C GLU A 496 -25.52 -5.90 -3.06
N PHE A 497 -24.47 -5.14 -3.39
CA PHE A 497 -23.27 -5.67 -4.05
C PHE A 497 -22.66 -6.84 -3.26
N ARG A 498 -22.49 -6.66 -1.94
CA ARG A 498 -21.96 -7.71 -1.05
C ARG A 498 -22.86 -8.93 -0.98
N HIS A 499 -24.17 -8.75 -0.89
CA HIS A 499 -25.12 -9.86 -0.85
C HIS A 499 -25.11 -10.67 -2.15
N VAL A 500 -25.05 -9.99 -3.31
CA VAL A 500 -24.96 -10.67 -4.60
C VAL A 500 -23.64 -11.42 -4.72
N LEU A 501 -22.51 -10.79 -4.36
CA LEU A 501 -21.21 -11.43 -4.41
C LEU A 501 -21.10 -12.63 -3.45
N ALA A 502 -21.60 -12.48 -2.21
CA ALA A 502 -21.66 -13.58 -1.25
C ALA A 502 -22.53 -14.73 -1.75
N GLY A 503 -23.70 -14.42 -2.32
CA GLY A 503 -24.59 -15.43 -2.86
C GLY A 503 -24.02 -16.16 -4.08
N ILE A 504 -23.18 -15.49 -4.87
CA ILE A 504 -22.42 -16.13 -5.96
C ILE A 504 -21.34 -17.06 -5.37
N MET A 505 -20.63 -16.59 -4.34
CA MET A 505 -19.52 -17.33 -3.73
C MET A 505 -19.98 -18.57 -2.97
N ASP A 506 -21.15 -18.53 -2.31
CA ASP A 506 -21.73 -19.67 -1.59
C ASP A 506 -22.60 -20.58 -2.46
N GLY A 507 -22.81 -20.20 -3.73
CA GLY A 507 -23.60 -20.95 -4.70
C GLY A 507 -25.13 -20.80 -4.56
N SER A 508 -25.62 -19.95 -3.65
CA SER A 508 -27.05 -19.66 -3.53
C SER A 508 -27.61 -18.87 -4.73
N LEU A 509 -26.75 -18.14 -5.44
CA LEU A 509 -27.05 -17.49 -6.72
C LEU A 509 -26.32 -18.20 -7.86
N THR A 510 -27.07 -18.95 -8.67
CA THR A 510 -26.55 -19.64 -9.85
C THR A 510 -26.91 -18.88 -11.14
N PHE A 511 -26.00 -18.95 -12.11
CA PHE A 511 -26.14 -18.33 -13.42
C PHE A 511 -25.98 -19.40 -14.51
N ARG A 512 -26.50 -19.13 -15.71
CA ARG A 512 -26.45 -20.08 -16.83
C ARG A 512 -25.02 -20.35 -17.32
N SER A 513 -24.12 -19.38 -17.20
CA SER A 513 -22.72 -19.50 -17.63
C SER A 513 -21.79 -18.66 -16.74
N ARG A 514 -20.47 -18.90 -16.83
CA ARG A 514 -19.43 -18.04 -16.20
C ARG A 514 -19.55 -16.59 -16.67
N TYR A 515 -19.89 -16.41 -17.95
CA TYR A 515 -20.07 -15.10 -18.58
C TYR A 515 -21.25 -14.34 -17.96
N ASP A 516 -22.39 -15.00 -17.81
CA ASP A 516 -23.61 -14.36 -17.27
C ASP A 516 -23.40 -13.93 -15.80
N ASN A 517 -22.66 -14.73 -15.03
CA ASN A 517 -22.25 -14.40 -13.68
C ASN A 517 -21.35 -13.15 -13.65
N ALA A 518 -20.25 -13.18 -14.42
CA ALA A 518 -19.32 -12.06 -14.51
C ALA A 518 -20.01 -10.79 -15.04
N HIS A 519 -20.92 -10.91 -15.99
CA HIS A 519 -21.66 -9.79 -16.58
C HIS A 519 -22.58 -9.14 -15.53
N ARG A 520 -23.19 -9.94 -14.65
CA ARG A 520 -23.96 -9.41 -13.52
C ARG A 520 -23.08 -8.61 -12.55
N ILE A 521 -21.91 -9.14 -12.16
CA ILE A 521 -20.98 -8.43 -11.27
C ILE A 521 -20.44 -7.16 -11.94
N PHE A 522 -20.09 -7.24 -13.22
CA PHE A 522 -19.63 -6.13 -14.05
C PHE A 522 -20.66 -4.99 -14.11
N ALA A 523 -21.94 -5.32 -14.33
CA ALA A 523 -23.02 -4.34 -14.36
C ALA A 523 -23.12 -3.58 -13.04
N MET A 524 -22.96 -4.27 -11.90
CA MET A 524 -22.94 -3.63 -10.59
C MET A 524 -21.69 -2.75 -10.42
N CYS A 525 -20.50 -3.23 -10.81
CA CYS A 525 -19.25 -2.45 -10.72
C CYS A 525 -19.25 -1.15 -11.54
N ASN A 526 -20.12 -1.04 -12.55
CA ASN A 526 -20.26 0.16 -13.39
C ASN A 526 -21.29 1.16 -12.88
N MET A 527 -22.06 0.85 -11.85
CA MET A 527 -22.97 1.83 -11.25
C MET A 527 -22.15 2.83 -10.43
N SER A 528 -22.37 4.13 -10.64
CA SER A 528 -21.60 5.22 -10.01
C SER A 528 -21.60 5.19 -8.48
N ILE A 529 -22.56 4.49 -7.88
CA ILE A 529 -22.68 4.38 -6.43
C ILE A 529 -21.56 3.50 -5.83
N HIS A 530 -20.86 2.70 -6.63
CA HIS A 530 -19.79 1.81 -6.16
C HIS A 530 -18.37 2.31 -6.45
N GLU A 531 -18.20 3.61 -6.75
CA GLU A 531 -16.85 4.17 -6.99
C GLU A 531 -15.89 4.01 -5.81
N GLY A 532 -16.42 3.85 -4.58
CA GLY A 532 -15.63 3.59 -3.37
C GLY A 532 -15.47 2.10 -3.02
N ASN A 533 -16.07 1.18 -3.77
CA ASN A 533 -16.02 -0.25 -3.46
C ASN A 533 -14.63 -0.83 -3.82
N PRO A 534 -13.91 -1.49 -2.89
CA PRO A 534 -12.57 -2.01 -3.15
C PRO A 534 -12.49 -2.98 -4.33
N PHE A 535 -13.51 -3.84 -4.51
CA PHE A 535 -13.57 -4.77 -5.65
C PHE A 535 -13.71 -4.01 -6.97
N ALA A 536 -14.60 -3.02 -7.04
CA ALA A 536 -14.79 -2.21 -8.25
C ALA A 536 -13.57 -1.33 -8.57
N THR A 537 -12.85 -0.85 -7.55
CA THR A 537 -11.57 -0.15 -7.70
C THR A 537 -10.50 -1.07 -8.28
N GLU A 538 -10.39 -2.29 -7.76
CA GLU A 538 -9.42 -3.26 -8.26
C GLU A 538 -9.73 -3.72 -9.69
N VAL A 539 -11.01 -3.96 -10.02
CA VAL A 539 -11.46 -4.21 -11.40
C VAL A 539 -10.98 -3.09 -12.33
N ARG A 540 -11.19 -1.81 -11.95
CA ARG A 540 -10.75 -0.66 -12.75
C ARG A 540 -9.24 -0.62 -12.94
N ARG A 541 -8.48 -0.86 -11.86
CA ARG A 541 -7.01 -0.85 -11.87
C ARG A 541 -6.48 -1.91 -12.84
N LEU A 542 -6.94 -3.15 -12.71
CA LEU A 542 -6.51 -4.27 -13.55
C LEU A 542 -6.97 -4.11 -15.01
N THR A 543 -8.19 -3.65 -15.27
CA THR A 543 -8.61 -3.32 -16.64
C THR A 543 -7.73 -2.24 -17.26
N GLY A 544 -7.40 -1.17 -16.50
CA GLY A 544 -6.51 -0.12 -16.97
C GLY A 544 -5.13 -0.67 -17.36
N PHE A 545 -4.61 -1.63 -16.60
CA PHE A 545 -3.38 -2.34 -16.90
C PHE A 545 -3.49 -3.18 -18.18
N CYS A 546 -4.56 -3.97 -18.36
CA CYS A 546 -4.81 -4.70 -19.62
C CYS A 546 -4.86 -3.77 -20.84
N ILE A 547 -5.60 -2.65 -20.74
CA ILE A 547 -5.72 -1.67 -21.82
C ILE A 547 -4.36 -1.07 -22.19
N TYR A 548 -3.55 -0.74 -21.17
CA TYR A 548 -2.21 -0.18 -21.38
C TYR A 548 -1.30 -1.17 -22.13
N ASN A 549 -1.19 -2.41 -21.65
CA ASN A 549 -0.36 -3.42 -22.28
C ASN A 549 -0.85 -3.77 -23.70
N PHE A 550 -2.16 -3.84 -23.91
CA PHE A 550 -2.72 -4.07 -25.24
C PHE A 550 -2.38 -2.95 -26.23
N ARG A 551 -2.40 -1.69 -25.81
CA ARG A 551 -2.00 -0.54 -26.64
C ARG A 551 -0.51 -0.58 -27.00
N LEU A 552 0.34 -1.05 -26.09
CA LEU A 552 1.77 -1.23 -26.38
C LEU A 552 2.01 -2.36 -27.39
N ALA A 553 1.25 -3.45 -27.28
CA ALA A 553 1.41 -4.63 -28.14
C ALA A 553 0.79 -4.45 -29.53
N SER A 554 -0.26 -3.64 -29.66
CA SER A 554 -1.01 -3.50 -30.91
C SER A 554 -1.45 -2.06 -31.15
N SER A 555 -0.95 -1.46 -32.23
CA SER A 555 -1.45 -0.18 -32.74
C SER A 555 -2.65 -0.42 -33.67
N PRO A 556 -3.68 0.45 -33.64
CA PRO A 556 -4.78 0.36 -34.59
C PRO A 556 -4.29 0.65 -36.02
N PRO A 557 -4.93 0.09 -37.05
CA PRO A 557 -4.69 0.49 -38.44
C PRO A 557 -4.89 2.01 -38.64
N PRO A 558 -4.19 2.67 -39.58
CA PRO A 558 -4.27 4.12 -39.77
C PRO A 558 -5.68 4.68 -39.96
N ASP A 559 -6.54 3.94 -40.67
CA ASP A 559 -7.92 4.36 -41.00
C ASP A 559 -8.97 3.82 -40.02
N PHE A 560 -8.53 3.30 -38.87
CA PHE A 560 -9.43 2.68 -37.91
C PHE A 560 -10.23 3.72 -37.10
N CYS A 561 -11.56 3.57 -37.09
CA CYS A 561 -12.48 4.40 -36.33
C CYS A 561 -13.10 3.63 -35.14
N PRO A 562 -12.87 4.07 -33.88
CA PRO A 562 -13.54 3.53 -32.70
C PRO A 562 -15.07 3.61 -32.79
N LYS A 563 -15.76 2.66 -32.14
CA LYS A 563 -17.23 2.61 -31.98
C LYS A 563 -17.60 2.79 -30.50
N PRO A 564 -17.57 4.01 -29.94
CA PRO A 564 -17.73 4.24 -28.50
C PRO A 564 -19.08 3.79 -27.93
N HIS A 565 -20.09 3.57 -28.76
CA HIS A 565 -21.42 3.12 -28.36
C HIS A 565 -21.66 1.61 -28.54
N ALA A 566 -20.66 0.87 -29.04
CA ALA A 566 -20.78 -0.59 -29.16
C ALA A 566 -20.91 -1.23 -27.76
N GLN A 567 -21.74 -2.26 -27.68
CA GLN A 567 -22.05 -2.98 -26.44
C GLN A 567 -21.71 -4.45 -26.61
N ILE A 568 -21.30 -5.09 -25.52
CA ILE A 568 -21.15 -6.53 -25.45
C ILE A 568 -22.51 -7.21 -25.32
N VAL A 569 -22.63 -8.46 -25.76
CA VAL A 569 -23.85 -9.27 -25.57
C VAL A 569 -24.10 -9.53 -24.09
N GLU A 570 -25.37 -9.58 -23.67
CA GLU A 570 -25.75 -9.73 -22.27
C GLU A 570 -25.58 -11.16 -21.74
N SER A 571 -25.48 -12.15 -22.64
CA SER A 571 -25.33 -13.56 -22.28
C SER A 571 -24.59 -14.35 -23.35
N LEU A 572 -23.87 -15.39 -22.94
CA LEU A 572 -23.29 -16.40 -23.82
C LEU A 572 -23.77 -17.81 -23.44
N SER A 573 -23.80 -18.72 -24.41
CA SER A 573 -23.98 -20.15 -24.10
C SER A 573 -22.83 -20.66 -23.23
N THR A 574 -23.02 -21.74 -22.48
CA THR A 574 -21.97 -22.30 -21.61
C THR A 574 -20.70 -22.63 -22.39
N THR A 575 -20.82 -23.23 -23.58
CA THR A 575 -19.68 -23.54 -24.45
C THR A 575 -18.94 -22.28 -24.91
N GLN A 576 -19.66 -21.27 -25.42
CA GLN A 576 -19.05 -20.00 -25.82
C GLN A 576 -18.43 -19.27 -24.63
N SER A 577 -19.07 -19.30 -23.46
CA SER A 577 -18.55 -18.70 -22.24
C SER A 577 -17.23 -19.34 -21.83
N THR A 578 -17.08 -20.67 -21.93
CA THR A 578 -15.81 -21.35 -21.61
C THR A 578 -14.70 -20.90 -22.56
N THR A 579 -14.93 -21.02 -23.86
CA THR A 579 -13.95 -20.60 -24.88
C THR A 579 -13.60 -19.12 -24.77
N PHE A 580 -14.58 -18.26 -24.48
CA PHE A 580 -14.37 -16.83 -24.27
C PHE A 580 -13.35 -16.56 -23.15
N PHE A 581 -13.52 -17.19 -21.99
CA PHE A 581 -12.59 -16.97 -20.88
C PHE A 581 -11.27 -17.68 -21.08
N GLU A 582 -11.20 -18.84 -21.74
CA GLU A 582 -9.90 -19.46 -22.05
C GLU A 582 -9.01 -18.52 -22.87
N VAL A 583 -9.58 -17.89 -23.90
CA VAL A 583 -8.83 -16.94 -24.74
C VAL A 583 -8.46 -15.67 -23.96
N LEU A 584 -9.39 -15.11 -23.19
CA LEU A 584 -9.08 -13.89 -22.42
C LEU A 584 -8.15 -14.16 -21.24
N ASP A 585 -8.25 -15.30 -20.57
CA ASP A 585 -7.35 -15.69 -19.49
C ASP A 585 -5.92 -15.84 -20.06
N GLU A 586 -5.73 -16.48 -21.22
CA GLU A 586 -4.43 -16.55 -21.90
C GLU A 586 -3.90 -15.17 -22.33
N LEU A 587 -4.77 -14.31 -22.86
CA LEU A 587 -4.39 -12.95 -23.26
C LEU A 587 -3.99 -12.09 -22.05
N MET A 588 -4.74 -12.20 -20.95
CA MET A 588 -4.45 -11.48 -19.69
C MET A 588 -3.16 -11.99 -19.04
N ASP A 589 -2.91 -13.29 -19.07
CA ASP A 589 -1.66 -13.89 -18.60
C ASP A 589 -0.45 -13.36 -19.38
N LYS A 590 -0.55 -13.30 -20.73
CA LYS A 590 0.49 -12.68 -21.58
C LYS A 590 0.70 -11.18 -21.30
N MET A 591 -0.29 -10.50 -20.74
CA MET A 591 -0.18 -9.10 -20.30
C MET A 591 0.35 -8.95 -18.87
N GLY A 592 0.61 -10.06 -18.16
CA GLY A 592 1.09 -10.06 -16.77
C GLY A 592 -0.03 -9.93 -15.73
N VAL A 593 -1.28 -10.22 -16.09
CA VAL A 593 -2.39 -10.32 -15.14
C VAL A 593 -2.62 -11.79 -14.81
N GLU A 594 -2.02 -12.24 -13.70
CA GLU A 594 -2.18 -13.62 -13.26
C GLU A 594 -3.59 -13.83 -12.65
N PRO A 595 -4.32 -14.89 -13.06
CA PRO A 595 -5.56 -15.27 -12.41
C PRO A 595 -5.23 -15.77 -10.99
N GLY A 596 -5.59 -14.98 -9.96
CA GLY A 596 -5.29 -15.38 -8.59
C GLY A 596 -5.97 -16.71 -8.20
N LEU A 597 -5.31 -17.49 -7.34
CA LEU A 597 -5.68 -18.87 -6.97
C LEU A 597 -6.95 -18.98 -6.09
N VAL A 598 -7.49 -17.88 -5.58
CA VAL A 598 -8.63 -17.85 -4.66
C VAL A 598 -9.96 -17.62 -5.43
N SER A 599 -11.08 -18.07 -4.87
CA SER A 599 -12.41 -17.89 -5.51
C SER A 599 -12.73 -16.43 -5.84
N LEU A 600 -12.39 -15.50 -4.94
CA LEU A 600 -12.61 -14.06 -5.17
C LEU A 600 -11.74 -13.50 -6.30
N SER A 601 -10.48 -13.95 -6.42
CA SER A 601 -9.60 -13.53 -7.50
C SER A 601 -10.04 -14.07 -8.85
N ARG A 602 -10.70 -15.24 -8.89
CA ARG A 602 -11.34 -15.73 -10.12
C ARG A 602 -12.49 -14.81 -10.58
N PHE A 603 -13.39 -14.42 -9.67
CA PHE A 603 -14.47 -13.47 -10.02
C PHE A 603 -13.91 -12.12 -10.45
N LEU A 604 -12.86 -11.64 -9.78
CA LEU A 604 -12.15 -10.43 -10.15
C LEU A 604 -11.61 -10.53 -11.59
N SER A 605 -10.89 -11.61 -11.92
CA SER A 605 -10.36 -11.87 -13.27
C SER A 605 -11.48 -11.87 -14.32
N ASP A 606 -12.59 -12.56 -14.03
CA ASP A 606 -13.71 -12.66 -14.97
C ASP A 606 -14.34 -11.31 -15.29
N VAL A 607 -14.51 -10.47 -14.26
CA VAL A 607 -15.08 -9.13 -14.39
C VAL A 607 -14.10 -8.18 -15.09
N VAL A 608 -12.80 -8.31 -14.82
CA VAL A 608 -11.73 -7.58 -15.54
C VAL A 608 -11.74 -7.96 -17.02
N ALA A 609 -11.87 -9.24 -17.35
CA ALA A 609 -11.94 -9.72 -18.72
C ALA A 609 -13.13 -9.12 -19.49
N LEU A 610 -14.32 -9.07 -18.88
CA LEU A 610 -15.50 -8.44 -19.50
C LEU A 610 -15.36 -6.93 -19.68
N ARG A 611 -14.81 -6.24 -18.68
CA ARG A 611 -14.57 -4.80 -18.77
C ARG A 611 -13.52 -4.49 -19.83
N PHE A 612 -12.49 -5.31 -19.95
CA PHE A 612 -11.47 -5.21 -20.99
C PHE A 612 -12.06 -5.49 -22.38
N LEU A 613 -12.90 -6.52 -22.53
CA LEU A 613 -13.62 -6.79 -23.77
C LEU A 613 -14.53 -5.63 -24.17
N THR A 614 -15.24 -5.04 -23.21
CA THR A 614 -16.09 -3.86 -23.45
C THR A 614 -15.25 -2.73 -24.04
N TRP A 615 -14.05 -2.50 -23.53
CA TRP A 615 -13.11 -1.53 -24.10
C TRP A 615 -12.65 -1.92 -25.51
N ILE A 616 -12.32 -3.19 -25.76
CA ILE A 616 -11.95 -3.69 -27.11
C ILE A 616 -13.10 -3.46 -28.09
N VAL A 617 -14.33 -3.84 -27.75
CA VAL A 617 -15.51 -3.66 -28.62
C VAL A 617 -15.73 -2.20 -28.98
N GLN A 618 -15.42 -1.27 -28.07
CA GLN A 618 -15.59 0.15 -28.28
C GLN A 618 -14.43 0.82 -29.01
N ASN A 619 -13.20 0.34 -28.82
CA ASN A 619 -11.98 1.06 -29.20
C ASN A 619 -11.07 0.29 -30.15
N ARG A 620 -11.26 -1.03 -30.30
CA ARG A 620 -10.38 -1.95 -31.04
C ARG A 620 -11.17 -3.14 -31.61
N GLN A 621 -12.36 -2.88 -32.17
CA GLN A 621 -13.18 -3.96 -32.75
C GLN A 621 -12.50 -4.67 -33.94
N ASP A 622 -11.43 -4.09 -34.50
CA ASP A 622 -10.57 -4.70 -35.52
C ASP A 622 -9.92 -6.01 -35.05
N THR A 623 -9.69 -6.17 -33.74
CA THR A 623 -9.00 -7.34 -33.20
C THR A 623 -9.95 -8.48 -32.84
N LEU A 624 -11.27 -8.23 -32.80
CA LEU A 624 -12.26 -9.23 -32.39
C LEU A 624 -12.29 -10.48 -33.28
N PRO A 625 -12.22 -10.40 -34.62
CA PRO A 625 -12.22 -11.60 -35.47
C PRO A 625 -11.01 -12.50 -35.23
N THR A 626 -9.87 -11.93 -34.81
CA THR A 626 -8.66 -12.69 -34.48
C THR A 626 -8.72 -13.27 -33.08
N LEU A 627 -9.21 -12.48 -32.10
CA LEU A 627 -9.30 -12.92 -30.72
C LEU A 627 -10.42 -13.95 -30.51
N LEU A 628 -11.58 -13.73 -31.11
CA LEU A 628 -12.80 -14.50 -30.84
C LEU A 628 -13.51 -14.85 -32.18
N PRO A 629 -12.89 -15.66 -33.05
CA PRO A 629 -13.39 -15.90 -34.41
C PRO A 629 -14.80 -16.51 -34.44
N ASP A 630 -15.13 -17.36 -33.46
CA ASP A 630 -16.38 -18.13 -33.43
C ASP A 630 -17.42 -17.59 -32.43
N ILE A 631 -17.16 -16.42 -31.81
CA ILE A 631 -18.02 -15.86 -30.76
C ILE A 631 -18.42 -14.44 -31.14
N ASN A 632 -19.69 -14.25 -31.50
CA ASN A 632 -20.24 -12.92 -31.67
C ASN A 632 -20.50 -12.27 -30.31
N VAL A 633 -19.54 -11.49 -29.84
CA VAL A 633 -19.59 -10.78 -28.55
C VAL A 633 -20.17 -9.37 -28.64
N MET A 634 -20.42 -8.85 -29.84
CA MET A 634 -20.91 -7.48 -30.06
C MET A 634 -22.41 -7.47 -30.38
N LYS A 635 -23.15 -6.56 -29.76
CA LYS A 635 -24.60 -6.38 -29.94
C LYS A 635 -24.95 -5.44 -31.10
#